data_AF-A0A0G0PF76-F1
#
_entry.id   AF-A0A0G0PF76-F1
#
_cell.length_a   1.000
_cell.length_b   1.000
_cell.length_c   1.000
_cell.angle_alpha   90.00
_cell.angle_beta   90.00
_cell.angle_gamma   90.00
#
_symmetry.space_group_name_H-M   'P 1'
#
loop_
_entity.id
_entity.type
_entity.pdbx_description
1 polymer ?
#
loop_
_entity_poly.entity_id
_entity_poly.type
_entity_poly.pdbx_seq_one_letter_code
_entity_poly.pdbx_strand_id
1 'polypeptide(L)'
;MNMNNNVSTYTINQTAKLLNVSKKTLMRWDESGKFSARRDSNNFRRYDKKVVDDHVVWFAIRRKHKEHLRKLMPIRAEVDKFIRTTPITDISPPRVFDYKEMKKAYDALHDWEQSEEKIVEEYALLPKGFMHLVSPES
;
A
#
# COMPACT_ATOMS: atom_id res chain seq x y z
N MET A 1 30.11 10.10 -29.80
CA MET A 1 28.85 10.73 -29.35
C MET A 1 28.80 10.67 -27.83
N ASN A 2 28.94 11.81 -27.16
CA ASN A 2 28.86 11.88 -25.69
C ASN A 2 27.40 11.76 -25.26
N MET A 3 27.04 10.65 -24.62
CA MET A 3 25.76 10.53 -23.92
C MET A 3 25.85 11.33 -22.62
N ASN A 4 25.47 12.60 -22.67
CA ASN A 4 25.22 13.39 -21.47
C ASN A 4 23.94 12.86 -20.80
N ASN A 5 24.06 11.74 -20.10
CA ASN A 5 23.05 11.27 -19.16
C ASN A 5 23.00 12.26 -17.99
N ASN A 6 22.24 13.34 -18.16
CA ASN A 6 21.84 14.19 -17.05
C ASN A 6 20.93 13.37 -16.13
N VAL A 7 21.54 12.62 -15.21
CA VAL A 7 20.83 11.87 -14.18
C VAL A 7 20.11 12.90 -13.32
N SER A 8 18.81 13.05 -13.56
CA SER A 8 17.97 13.94 -12.78
C SER A 8 17.92 13.41 -11.34
N THR A 9 18.33 14.22 -10.38
CA THR A 9 18.37 13.84 -8.97
C THR A 9 17.64 14.85 -8.09
N TYR A 10 17.12 14.37 -6.97
CA TYR A 10 16.58 15.21 -5.92
C TYR A 10 17.55 15.35 -4.75
N THR A 11 17.54 16.52 -4.12
CA THR A 11 18.16 16.73 -2.82
C THR A 11 17.43 15.93 -1.73
N ILE A 12 18.08 15.74 -0.58
CA ILE A 12 17.44 15.21 0.63
C ILE A 12 16.17 15.99 1.03
N ASN A 13 16.18 17.31 0.88
CA ASN A 13 15.04 18.16 1.26
C ASN A 13 13.84 17.94 0.33
N GLN A 14 14.09 17.88 -0.98
CA GLN A 14 13.05 17.63 -1.97
C GLN A 14 12.47 16.21 -1.79
N THR A 15 13.34 15.23 -1.64
CA THR A 15 12.95 13.82 -1.47
C THR A 15 12.10 13.62 -0.21
N ALA A 16 12.52 14.21 0.92
CA ALA A 16 11.76 14.15 2.17
C ALA A 16 10.35 14.77 2.03
N LYS A 17 10.23 15.90 1.31
CA LYS A 17 8.93 16.53 1.03
C LYS A 17 8.05 15.66 0.14
N LEU A 18 8.61 15.13 -0.95
CA LEU A 18 7.88 14.30 -1.92
C LEU A 18 7.33 13.02 -1.27
N LEU A 19 8.16 12.32 -0.48
CA LEU A 19 7.76 11.10 0.22
C LEU A 19 6.93 11.38 1.50
N ASN A 20 6.81 12.65 1.89
CA ASN A 20 6.18 13.09 3.13
C ASN A 20 6.76 12.38 4.38
N VAL A 21 8.09 12.41 4.50
CA VAL A 21 8.83 11.86 5.64
C VAL A 21 9.84 12.86 6.19
N SER A 22 10.31 12.64 7.41
CA SER A 22 11.36 13.49 7.98
C SER A 22 12.70 13.26 7.26
N LYS A 23 13.56 14.29 7.18
CA LYS A 23 14.93 14.13 6.65
C LYS A 23 15.71 13.08 7.43
N LYS A 24 15.48 12.99 8.75
CA LYS A 24 16.12 12.02 9.64
C LYS A 24 15.73 10.59 9.30
N THR A 25 14.45 10.34 9.02
CA THR A 25 13.94 9.06 8.50
C THR A 25 14.65 8.69 7.21
N LEU A 26 14.73 9.64 6.27
CA LEU A 26 15.38 9.41 4.98
C LEU A 26 16.89 9.13 5.12
N MET A 27 17.59 9.80 6.03
CA MET A 27 19.01 9.51 6.35
C MET A 27 19.20 8.10 6.94
N ARG A 28 18.30 7.67 7.83
CA ARG A 28 18.33 6.29 8.39
C ARG A 28 18.08 5.24 7.30
N TRP A 29 17.21 5.52 6.34
CA TRP A 29 16.98 4.61 5.22
C TRP A 29 18.19 4.52 4.30
N ASP A 30 18.88 5.64 4.08
CA ASP A 30 20.16 5.68 3.35
C ASP A 30 21.25 4.90 4.09
N GLU A 31 21.43 5.14 5.39
CA GLU A 31 22.41 4.44 6.25
C GLU A 31 22.16 2.93 6.35
N SER A 32 20.89 2.52 6.35
CA SER A 32 20.51 1.09 6.36
C SER A 32 20.53 0.43 4.98
N GLY A 33 20.80 1.19 3.91
CA GLY A 33 20.80 0.70 2.53
C GLY A 33 19.41 0.41 1.96
N LYS A 34 18.32 0.75 2.67
CA LYS A 34 16.94 0.55 2.20
C LYS A 34 16.53 1.57 1.14
N PHE A 35 17.11 2.77 1.17
CA PHE A 35 16.87 3.83 0.21
C PHE A 35 18.14 4.67 0.00
N SER A 36 19.05 4.14 -0.80
CA SER A 36 20.42 4.69 -0.92
C SER A 36 20.47 5.98 -1.73
N ALA A 37 21.20 6.96 -1.20
CA ALA A 37 21.60 8.17 -1.92
C ALA A 37 22.95 7.98 -2.61
N ARG A 38 23.12 8.59 -3.78
CA ARG A 38 24.46 8.85 -4.34
C ARG A 38 25.03 10.12 -3.72
N ARG A 39 26.35 10.19 -3.57
CA ARG A 39 27.05 11.42 -3.14
C ARG A 39 27.50 12.19 -4.37
N ASP A 40 27.26 13.50 -4.40
CA ASP A 40 27.85 14.38 -5.41
C ASP A 40 29.31 14.75 -5.07
N SER A 41 29.95 15.56 -5.92
CA SER A 41 31.33 16.02 -5.72
C SER A 41 31.52 16.82 -4.41
N ASN A 42 30.45 17.38 -3.86
CA ASN A 42 30.44 18.13 -2.61
C ASN A 42 29.97 17.25 -1.43
N ASN A 43 29.90 15.93 -1.62
CA ASN A 43 29.47 14.93 -0.65
C ASN A 43 28.00 15.05 -0.19
N PHE A 44 27.15 15.77 -0.94
CA PHE A 44 25.72 15.86 -0.63
C PHE A 44 24.94 14.65 -1.14
N ARG A 45 23.90 14.26 -0.40
CA ARG A 45 22.97 13.18 -0.78
C ARG A 45 22.10 13.60 -1.97
N ARG A 46 22.18 12.81 -3.03
CA ARG A 46 21.37 12.90 -4.25
C ARG A 46 20.61 11.61 -4.46
N TYR A 47 19.29 11.72 -4.55
CA TYR A 47 18.41 10.58 -4.81
C TYR A 47 18.02 10.56 -6.27
N ASP A 48 18.00 9.38 -6.88
CA ASP A 48 17.57 9.22 -8.26
C ASP A 48 16.10 9.63 -8.40
N LYS A 49 15.83 10.56 -9.33
CA LYS A 49 14.47 11.08 -9.54
C LYS A 49 13.47 9.97 -9.82
N LYS A 50 13.83 9.01 -10.68
CA LYS A 50 12.93 7.92 -11.07
C LYS A 50 12.55 7.09 -9.85
N VAL A 51 13.54 6.72 -9.04
CA VAL A 51 13.32 5.92 -7.83
C VAL A 51 12.41 6.66 -6.85
N VAL A 52 12.63 7.96 -6.64
CA VAL A 52 11.80 8.77 -5.75
C VAL A 52 10.36 8.85 -6.28
N ASP A 53 10.18 9.16 -7.57
CA ASP A 53 8.86 9.31 -8.18
C ASP A 53 8.06 7.98 -8.13
N ASP A 54 8.71 6.84 -8.39
CA ASP A 54 8.10 5.51 -8.26
C ASP A 54 7.64 5.24 -6.80
N HIS A 55 8.44 5.65 -5.81
CA HIS A 55 8.08 5.51 -4.40
C HIS A 55 6.95 6.44 -3.97
N VAL A 56 6.85 7.64 -4.55
CA VAL A 56 5.72 8.56 -4.29
C VAL A 56 4.41 7.90 -4.71
N VAL A 57 4.37 7.32 -5.91
CA VAL A 57 3.20 6.59 -6.40
C VAL A 57 2.88 5.41 -5.48
N TRP A 58 3.89 4.59 -5.16
CA TRP A 58 3.70 3.45 -4.27
C TRP A 58 3.20 3.86 -2.87
N PHE A 59 3.71 4.96 -2.28
CA PHE A 59 3.28 5.45 -0.95
C PHE A 59 1.80 5.85 -0.97
N ALA A 60 1.34 6.50 -2.05
CA ALA A 60 -0.04 6.91 -2.20
C ALA A 60 -0.98 5.68 -2.26
N ILE A 61 -0.67 4.72 -3.13
CA ILE A 61 -1.45 3.48 -3.27
C ILE A 61 -1.42 2.71 -1.94
N ARG A 62 -0.26 2.58 -1.30
CA ARG A 62 -0.10 1.84 -0.04
C ARG A 62 -0.93 2.40 1.11
N ARG A 63 -1.00 3.73 1.25
CA ARG A 63 -1.84 4.40 2.25
C ARG A 63 -3.32 4.14 1.98
N LYS A 64 -3.77 4.32 0.73
CA LYS A 64 -5.16 4.05 0.31
C LYS A 64 -5.54 2.59 0.59
N HIS A 65 -4.70 1.65 0.18
CA HIS A 65 -4.92 0.22 0.39
C HIS A 65 -4.98 -0.13 1.88
N LYS A 66 -4.13 0.47 2.72
CA LYS A 66 -4.19 0.25 4.18
C LYS A 66 -5.54 0.67 4.77
N GLU A 67 -6.03 1.86 4.43
CA GLU A 67 -7.33 2.33 4.91
C GLU A 67 -8.47 1.45 4.37
N HIS A 68 -8.34 0.95 3.15
CA HIS A 68 -9.30 0.03 2.56
C HIS A 68 -9.35 -1.32 3.29
N LEU A 69 -8.18 -1.92 3.59
CA LEU A 69 -8.07 -3.17 4.36
C LEU A 69 -8.61 -3.03 5.79
N ARG A 70 -8.48 -1.86 6.42
CA ARG A 70 -9.05 -1.62 7.77
C ARG A 70 -10.57 -1.80 7.80
N LYS A 71 -11.26 -1.53 6.68
CA LYS A 71 -12.71 -1.70 6.57
C LYS A 71 -13.13 -3.15 6.41
N LEU A 72 -12.22 -4.05 6.04
CA LEU A 72 -12.55 -5.46 5.78
C LEU A 72 -12.99 -6.19 7.04
N MET A 73 -12.29 -6.01 8.17
CA MET A 73 -12.58 -6.71 9.42
C MET A 73 -14.04 -6.55 9.89
N PRO A 74 -14.61 -5.33 10.00
CA PRO A 74 -16.01 -5.19 10.37
C PRO A 74 -16.96 -5.75 9.31
N ILE A 75 -16.66 -5.62 8.01
CA ILE A 75 -17.49 -6.19 6.94
C ILE A 75 -17.54 -7.72 7.04
N ARG A 76 -16.39 -8.37 7.21
CA ARG A 76 -16.30 -9.82 7.40
C ARG A 76 -17.02 -10.26 8.66
N ALA A 77 -16.86 -9.55 9.77
CA ALA A 77 -17.57 -9.86 11.00
C ALA A 77 -19.10 -9.83 10.83
N GLU A 78 -19.64 -8.95 9.98
CA GLU A 78 -21.06 -8.95 9.63
C GLU A 78 -21.44 -10.14 8.74
N VAL A 79 -20.63 -10.46 7.73
CA VAL A 79 -20.88 -11.60 6.83
C VAL A 79 -20.78 -12.94 7.56
N ASP A 80 -19.80 -13.10 8.44
CA ASP A 80 -19.51 -14.32 9.20
C ASP A 80 -20.69 -14.72 10.10
N LYS A 81 -21.55 -13.77 10.50
CA LYS A 81 -22.80 -14.06 11.23
C LYS A 81 -23.71 -15.01 10.46
N PHE A 82 -23.64 -14.99 9.14
CA PHE A 82 -24.49 -15.77 8.24
C PHE A 82 -23.82 -17.06 7.74
N ILE A 83 -22.52 -17.26 8.01
CA ILE A 83 -21.82 -18.48 7.62
C ILE A 83 -22.25 -19.61 8.56
N ARG A 84 -22.71 -20.73 8.00
CA ARG A 84 -23.03 -21.93 8.79
C ARG A 84 -21.75 -22.61 9.26
N THR A 85 -21.29 -22.29 10.47
CA THR A 85 -20.34 -23.14 11.19
C THR A 85 -21.10 -23.99 12.19
N THR A 86 -21.89 -24.96 11.70
CA THR A 86 -22.52 -25.94 12.58
C THR A 86 -21.49 -27.05 12.86
N PRO A 87 -21.16 -27.35 14.12
CA PRO A 87 -20.36 -28.54 14.43
C PRO A 87 -21.13 -29.77 13.91
N ILE A 88 -20.42 -30.73 13.33
CA ILE A 88 -21.00 -31.95 12.74
C ILE A 88 -21.90 -32.70 13.74
N THR A 89 -21.67 -32.50 15.04
CA THR A 89 -22.36 -33.17 16.14
C THR A 89 -23.65 -32.48 16.63
N ASP A 90 -23.97 -31.27 16.18
CA ASP A 90 -25.14 -30.52 16.67
C ASP A 90 -26.36 -30.71 15.75
N ILE A 91 -27.42 -31.31 16.30
CA ILE A 91 -28.70 -31.59 15.61
C ILE A 91 -29.68 -30.40 15.78
N SER A 92 -29.24 -29.30 16.38
CA SER A 92 -30.06 -28.10 16.55
C SER A 92 -30.66 -27.63 15.21
N PRO A 93 -31.91 -27.15 15.20
CA PRO A 93 -32.53 -26.63 14.00
C PRO A 93 -31.69 -25.46 13.45
N PRO A 94 -31.60 -25.33 12.12
CA PRO A 94 -30.77 -24.32 11.51
C PRO A 94 -31.25 -22.92 11.94
N ARG A 95 -30.31 -22.02 12.25
CA ARG A 95 -30.64 -20.60 12.38
C ARG A 95 -31.18 -20.08 11.06
N VAL A 96 -32.35 -19.44 11.13
CA VAL A 96 -32.93 -18.70 10.02
C VAL A 96 -32.54 -17.24 10.18
N PHE A 97 -31.96 -16.67 9.15
CA PHE A 97 -31.55 -15.27 9.12
C PHE A 97 -32.47 -14.48 8.18
N ASP A 98 -32.62 -13.17 8.43
CA ASP A 98 -33.35 -12.29 7.51
C ASP A 98 -32.55 -12.13 6.22
N TYR A 99 -33.20 -12.42 5.09
CA TYR A 99 -32.62 -12.27 3.76
C TYR A 99 -32.17 -10.83 3.50
N LYS A 100 -32.90 -9.82 3.97
CA LYS A 100 -32.55 -8.41 3.73
C LYS A 100 -31.24 -8.04 4.41
N GLU A 101 -31.05 -8.49 5.65
CA GLU A 101 -29.81 -8.26 6.41
C GLU A 101 -28.64 -9.01 5.80
N MET A 102 -28.85 -10.28 5.45
CA MET A 102 -27.84 -11.10 4.78
C MET A 102 -27.41 -10.45 3.46
N LYS A 103 -28.37 -10.09 2.59
CA LYS A 103 -28.09 -9.45 1.30
C LYS A 103 -27.27 -8.17 1.49
N LYS A 104 -27.65 -7.32 2.45
CA LYS A 104 -26.91 -6.08 2.75
C LYS A 104 -25.45 -6.34 3.14
N ALA A 105 -25.19 -7.36 3.95
CA ALA A 105 -23.82 -7.70 4.38
C ALA A 105 -22.97 -8.19 3.19
N TYR A 106 -23.53 -9.07 2.35
CA TYR A 106 -22.85 -9.56 1.15
C TYR A 106 -22.67 -8.49 0.08
N ASP A 107 -23.65 -7.60 -0.14
CA ASP A 107 -23.53 -6.45 -1.04
C ASP A 107 -22.35 -5.56 -0.59
N ALA A 108 -22.23 -5.29 0.72
CA ALA A 108 -21.12 -4.49 1.27
C ALA A 108 -19.74 -5.17 1.10
N LEU A 109 -19.68 -6.49 1.22
CA LEU A 109 -18.46 -7.26 0.91
C LEU A 109 -18.13 -7.19 -0.57
N HIS A 110 -19.11 -7.33 -1.45
CA HIS A 110 -18.92 -7.25 -2.88
C HIS A 110 -18.44 -5.86 -3.32
N ASP A 111 -19.04 -4.79 -2.79
CA ASP A 111 -18.59 -3.41 -3.04
C ASP A 111 -17.14 -3.20 -2.58
N TRP A 112 -16.77 -3.80 -1.45
CA TRP A 112 -15.40 -3.79 -0.96
C TRP A 112 -14.46 -4.50 -1.94
N GLU A 113 -14.80 -5.72 -2.38
CA GLU A 113 -14.00 -6.52 -3.34
C GLU A 113 -13.79 -5.78 -4.67
N GLN A 114 -14.84 -5.15 -5.19
CA GLN A 114 -14.76 -4.33 -6.41
C GLN A 114 -13.81 -3.13 -6.26
N SER A 115 -13.73 -2.56 -5.06
CA SER A 115 -12.79 -1.47 -4.80
C SER A 115 -11.36 -1.97 -4.52
N GLU A 116 -11.19 -3.18 -3.99
CA GLU A 116 -9.90 -3.84 -3.84
C GLU A 116 -9.30 -4.16 -5.22
N GLU A 117 -10.09 -4.71 -6.13
CA GLU A 117 -9.67 -5.01 -7.51
C GLU A 117 -9.07 -3.77 -8.19
N LYS A 118 -9.75 -2.61 -8.07
CA LYS A 118 -9.25 -1.33 -8.60
C LYS A 118 -7.94 -0.88 -7.96
N ILE A 119 -7.74 -1.13 -6.66
CA ILE A 119 -6.49 -0.83 -5.97
C ILE A 119 -5.37 -1.74 -6.47
N VAL A 120 -5.66 -3.03 -6.67
CA VAL A 120 -4.73 -4.00 -7.25
C VAL A 120 -4.34 -3.62 -8.68
N GLU A 121 -5.28 -3.13 -9.48
CA GLU A 121 -5.00 -2.56 -10.80
C GLU A 121 -4.08 -1.33 -10.73
N GLU A 122 -4.26 -0.44 -9.75
CA GLU A 122 -3.35 0.69 -9.53
C GLU A 122 -1.91 0.24 -9.24
N TYR A 123 -1.72 -0.88 -8.51
CA TYR A 123 -0.39 -1.46 -8.31
C TYR A 123 0.26 -1.93 -9.61
N ALA A 124 -0.52 -2.34 -10.62
CA ALA A 124 0.00 -2.76 -11.91
C ALA A 124 0.63 -1.61 -12.72
N LEU A 125 0.34 -0.35 -12.34
CA LEU A 125 0.99 0.84 -12.94
C LEU A 125 2.43 1.03 -12.49
N LEU A 126 2.85 0.35 -11.41
CA LEU A 126 4.23 0.45 -10.95
C LEU A 126 5.19 -0.22 -11.95
N PRO A 127 6.43 0.27 -12.06
CA PRO A 127 7.40 -0.32 -12.96
C PRO A 127 7.61 -1.81 -12.69
N LYS A 128 7.81 -2.59 -13.76
CA LYS A 128 8.10 -4.02 -13.64
C LYS A 128 9.35 -4.24 -12.79
N GLY A 129 9.25 -5.09 -11.77
CA GLY A 129 10.35 -5.37 -10.83
C GLY A 129 10.57 -4.28 -9.78
N PHE A 130 9.61 -3.37 -9.58
CA PHE A 130 9.66 -2.39 -8.50
C PHE A 130 9.75 -3.10 -7.14
N MET A 131 10.85 -2.84 -6.42
CA MET A 131 11.11 -3.38 -5.09
C MET A 131 11.01 -2.24 -4.08
N HIS A 132 10.23 -2.44 -3.01
CA HIS A 132 10.10 -1.48 -1.92
C HIS A 132 10.71 -2.06 -0.64
N LEU A 133 11.70 -1.37 -0.09
CA LEU A 133 12.35 -1.75 1.18
C LEU A 133 12.01 -0.79 2.32
N VAL A 134 11.31 0.29 2.00
CA VAL A 134 10.88 1.34 2.93
C VAL A 134 9.37 1.42 2.94
N SER A 135 8.79 1.90 4.04
CA SER A 135 7.36 2.13 4.18
C SER A 135 7.09 3.59 4.54
N PRO A 136 5.98 4.20 4.10
CA PRO A 136 5.57 5.56 4.49
C PRO A 136 5.45 5.79 6.01
N GLU A 137 5.51 4.73 6.81
CA GLU A 137 5.20 4.73 8.24
C GLU A 137 6.44 4.46 9.11
N SER A 138 7.64 4.36 8.51
CA SER A 138 8.90 4.02 9.21
C SER A 138 9.63 5.22 9.82
#